data_AF-A0A1S3H413-F1
#
_entry.id   AF-A0A1S3H413-F1
#
_cell.length_a   1.000
_cell.length_b   1.000
_cell.length_c   1.000
_cell.angle_alpha   90.00
_cell.angle_beta   90.00
_cell.angle_gamma   90.00
#
_symmetry.space_group_name_H-M   'P 1'
#
loop_
_entity.id
_entity.type
_entity.pdbx_description
1 polymer ?
#
loop_
_entity_poly.entity_id
_entity_poly.type
_entity_poly.pdbx_seq_one_letter_code
_entity_poly.pdbx_strand_id
1 'polypeptide(L)'
;MSSNNKSKYFDTIKDSKSSMTDRMKTTADKKSTSQPAKRSHSEVSNTSTEETSLILIKLDEIESEIKNTVKTNDLKDIVQEMVTETVTKLLLNFKDEIGTNLEKLEDKHKLDIGELRERIDSLELENDALREQLAGKEKSLRKLTETVEQANYASNNAIKMANYNEQYSRKNNIKIYGVIEKEHENTRDVVCKVLKEQGEVQITADDITAVHRIPGRQGSPRPILMHVKNTEIKVRIMRSRSTLKRHDKGVRLADDITKLNAQLLQRLKENEQIEQSWFYNGSVYGKVKHTGQRMRFSIDDDIDKKVKIRK
;
A
#
# COMPACT_ATOMS: atom_id res chain seq x y z
N MET A 1 3.42 -2.48 -20.48
CA MET A 1 3.25 -3.79 -19.83
C MET A 1 3.41 -3.58 -18.32
N SER A 2 2.34 -3.86 -17.57
CA SER A 2 2.19 -3.99 -16.11
C SER A 2 2.84 -2.91 -15.20
N SER A 3 2.14 -2.23 -14.30
CA SER A 3 1.16 -2.78 -13.37
C SER A 3 0.18 -1.70 -12.88
N ASN A 4 -1.10 -1.99 -13.01
CA ASN A 4 -2.22 -1.28 -12.41
C ASN A 4 -2.88 -2.29 -11.47
N ASN A 5 -2.71 -2.16 -10.15
CA ASN A 5 -3.48 -2.95 -9.18
C ASN A 5 -3.32 -2.42 -7.75
N LYS A 6 -4.22 -1.51 -7.35
CA LYS A 6 -4.63 -1.36 -5.94
C LYS A 6 -6.14 -1.17 -5.92
N SER A 7 -6.82 -2.28 -5.69
CA SER A 7 -8.27 -2.38 -5.50
C SER A 7 -8.54 -2.71 -4.04
N LYS A 8 -9.30 -1.80 -3.40
CA LYS A 8 -10.47 -2.07 -2.55
C LYS A 8 -10.29 -3.06 -1.41
N TYR A 9 -10.24 -2.54 -0.18
CA TYR A 9 -10.95 -3.09 0.97
C TYR A 9 -11.11 -1.96 1.99
N PHE A 10 -12.33 -1.43 2.12
CA PHE A 10 -12.95 -0.84 3.32
C PHE A 10 -14.20 -0.10 2.85
N ASP A 11 -15.33 -0.81 2.86
CA ASP A 11 -16.68 -0.23 2.79
C ASP A 11 -17.68 -1.32 3.20
N THR A 12 -18.03 -1.39 4.49
CA THR A 12 -19.33 -1.96 4.94
C THR A 12 -19.66 -1.51 6.36
N ILE A 13 -20.28 -0.33 6.51
CA ILE A 13 -21.22 -0.09 7.63
C ILE A 13 -22.42 0.63 7.01
N LYS A 14 -23.49 -0.13 6.78
CA LYS A 14 -24.82 0.37 6.43
C LYS A 14 -25.73 0.24 7.65
N ASP A 15 -26.37 1.35 7.98
CA ASP A 15 -27.80 1.51 8.25
C ASP A 15 -28.54 0.39 9.00
N SER A 16 -28.97 0.70 10.22
CA SER A 16 -30.31 0.31 10.70
C SER A 16 -30.75 1.16 11.89
N LYS A 17 -31.48 2.25 11.62
CA LYS A 17 -32.52 2.80 12.50
C LYS A 17 -33.86 2.47 11.85
N SER A 18 -34.77 1.82 12.59
CA SER A 18 -36.21 2.16 12.66
C SER A 18 -37.05 0.98 13.15
N SER A 19 -38.05 1.31 13.99
CA SER A 19 -39.35 0.65 14.11
C SER A 19 -39.45 -0.64 14.90
N MET A 20 -39.98 -0.55 16.12
CA MET A 20 -41.21 -1.27 16.48
C MET A 20 -41.86 -0.73 17.75
N THR A 21 -42.94 0.03 17.57
CA THR A 21 -44.07 0.17 18.49
C THR A 21 -45.17 -0.78 18.02
N ASP A 22 -45.74 -1.62 18.88
CA ASP A 22 -47.18 -1.58 19.21
C ASP A 22 -47.65 -2.73 20.11
N ARG A 23 -48.63 -2.37 20.96
CA ARG A 23 -49.76 -3.16 21.50
C ARG A 23 -49.51 -4.45 22.29
N MET A 24 -49.92 -4.40 23.56
CA MET A 24 -51.20 -5.01 23.98
C MET A 24 -51.85 -4.23 25.13
N LYS A 25 -53.14 -3.94 24.97
CA LYS A 25 -54.08 -3.31 25.91
C LYS A 25 -55.21 -4.29 26.17
N THR A 26 -56.05 -3.94 27.15
CA THR A 26 -57.36 -4.49 27.56
C THR A 26 -57.22 -5.58 28.63
N THR A 27 -57.96 -5.51 29.74
CA THR A 27 -59.37 -5.09 29.91
C THR A 27 -59.62 -4.32 31.19
N ALA A 28 -60.50 -3.32 31.10
CA ALA A 28 -61.17 -2.66 32.20
C ALA A 28 -62.62 -3.17 32.25
N ASP A 29 -63.22 -3.29 33.44
CA ASP A 29 -64.60 -2.82 33.64
C ASP A 29 -65.03 -2.80 35.11
N LYS A 30 -65.55 -1.63 35.50
CA LYS A 30 -66.76 -1.35 36.31
C LYS A 30 -66.77 -1.66 37.82
N LYS A 31 -66.95 -0.61 38.65
CA LYS A 31 -68.25 -0.06 39.17
C LYS A 31 -68.95 -1.08 40.09
N SER A 32 -69.49 -0.77 41.25
CA SER A 32 -69.79 0.48 41.94
C SER A 32 -70.54 0.14 43.24
N THR A 33 -70.62 1.11 44.15
CA THR A 33 -71.80 1.45 44.98
C THR A 33 -72.28 0.54 46.13
N SER A 34 -72.73 1.28 47.16
CA SER A 34 -73.91 1.07 48.01
C SER A 34 -73.80 0.28 49.33
N GLN A 35 -73.68 1.01 50.44
CA GLN A 35 -74.69 0.97 51.51
C GLN A 35 -76.03 1.54 50.97
N PRO A 36 -77.18 1.53 51.68
CA PRO A 36 -77.66 0.77 52.84
C PRO A 36 -79.08 0.15 52.58
N ALA A 37 -79.65 -0.65 53.49
CA ALA A 37 -81.11 -0.86 53.52
C ALA A 37 -81.64 -1.30 54.89
N LYS A 38 -82.47 -0.42 55.47
CA LYS A 38 -83.41 -0.65 56.57
C LYS A 38 -84.71 -1.26 56.03
N ARG A 39 -85.43 -2.03 56.87
CA ARG A 39 -86.90 -2.25 57.00
C ARG A 39 -87.15 -3.69 57.51
N SER A 40 -88.20 -4.06 58.24
CA SER A 40 -89.30 -3.41 58.99
C SER A 40 -90.24 -4.55 59.46
N HIS A 41 -91.10 -4.27 60.45
CA HIS A 41 -92.37 -4.96 60.80
C HIS A 41 -92.27 -6.23 61.69
N SER A 42 -92.74 -6.18 62.96
CA SER A 42 -94.13 -6.36 63.52
C SER A 42 -94.52 -7.85 63.57
N GLU A 43 -95.11 -8.48 64.59
CA GLU A 43 -95.83 -8.11 65.82
C GLU A 43 -95.88 -9.38 66.75
N VAL A 44 -95.74 -9.17 68.06
CA VAL A 44 -96.46 -9.74 69.23
C VAL A 44 -96.82 -11.25 69.30
N SER A 45 -96.36 -11.97 70.35
CA SER A 45 -97.21 -12.47 71.48
C SER A 45 -96.54 -13.57 72.34
N ASN A 46 -96.18 -13.17 73.57
CA ASN A 46 -96.21 -13.86 74.88
C ASN A 46 -95.94 -15.37 75.00
N THR A 47 -94.87 -15.71 75.75
CA THR A 47 -94.95 -16.57 76.96
C THR A 47 -93.69 -16.43 77.83
N SER A 48 -93.90 -16.27 79.14
CA SER A 48 -92.97 -16.47 80.28
C SER A 48 -91.81 -15.46 80.50
N THR A 49 -92.06 -14.49 81.37
CA THR A 49 -91.31 -13.25 81.66
C THR A 49 -90.18 -13.32 82.70
N GLU A 50 -89.72 -14.51 83.12
CA GLU A 50 -88.68 -14.61 84.17
C GLU A 50 -87.32 -15.19 83.70
N GLU A 51 -87.28 -15.96 82.61
CA GLU A 51 -86.01 -16.48 82.07
C GLU A 51 -85.32 -15.47 81.12
N THR A 52 -86.10 -14.63 80.43
CA THR A 52 -85.59 -13.66 79.46
C THR A 52 -84.88 -12.47 80.10
N SER A 53 -85.27 -12.05 81.31
CA SER A 53 -84.59 -10.99 82.07
C SER A 53 -83.22 -11.42 82.60
N LEU A 54 -83.09 -12.67 83.04
CA LEU A 54 -81.81 -13.27 83.43
C LEU A 54 -80.90 -13.53 82.22
N ILE A 55 -81.46 -13.93 81.08
CA ILE A 55 -80.70 -14.10 79.83
C ILE A 55 -80.27 -12.75 79.26
N LEU A 56 -81.10 -11.71 79.33
CA LEU A 56 -80.75 -10.34 78.92
C LEU A 56 -79.66 -9.75 79.82
N ILE A 57 -79.75 -9.90 81.14
CA ILE A 57 -78.70 -9.45 82.07
C ILE A 57 -77.41 -10.23 81.85
N LYS A 58 -77.47 -11.55 81.64
CA LYS A 58 -76.28 -12.35 81.31
C LYS A 58 -75.71 -12.03 79.93
N LEU A 59 -76.55 -11.71 78.95
CA LEU A 59 -76.09 -11.28 77.62
C LEU A 59 -75.46 -9.89 77.67
N ASP A 60 -75.98 -8.98 78.48
CA ASP A 60 -75.42 -7.63 78.67
C ASP A 60 -74.13 -7.68 79.51
N GLU A 61 -74.04 -8.59 80.50
CA GLU A 61 -72.80 -8.94 81.20
C GLU A 61 -71.77 -9.57 80.28
N ILE A 62 -72.17 -10.53 79.42
CA ILE A 62 -71.28 -11.14 78.43
C ILE A 62 -70.86 -10.12 77.36
N GLU A 63 -71.74 -9.22 76.92
CA GLU A 63 -71.41 -8.16 75.95
C GLU A 63 -70.49 -7.10 76.58
N SER A 64 -70.73 -6.75 77.84
CA SER A 64 -69.86 -5.89 78.66
C SER A 64 -68.50 -6.53 78.91
N GLU A 65 -68.46 -7.82 79.25
CA GLU A 65 -67.21 -8.59 79.40
C GLU A 65 -66.48 -8.71 78.07
N ILE A 66 -67.15 -8.97 76.96
CA ILE A 66 -66.53 -9.03 75.63
C ILE A 66 -66.00 -7.65 75.19
N LYS A 67 -66.71 -6.55 75.46
CA LYS A 67 -66.23 -5.18 75.22
C LYS A 67 -65.06 -4.78 76.13
N ASN A 68 -65.04 -5.27 77.38
CA ASN A 68 -63.99 -4.98 78.35
C ASN A 68 -62.75 -5.88 78.19
N THR A 69 -62.92 -7.12 77.74
CA THR A 69 -61.82 -8.09 77.48
C THR A 69 -61.23 -7.94 76.09
N VAL A 70 -61.97 -7.37 75.14
CA VAL A 70 -61.49 -7.08 73.79
C VAL A 70 -61.80 -5.64 73.42
N LYS A 71 -60.98 -4.69 73.91
CA LYS A 71 -60.98 -3.35 73.34
C LYS A 71 -60.43 -3.47 71.93
N THR A 72 -61.17 -3.02 70.93
CA THR A 72 -60.73 -2.97 69.53
C THR A 72 -59.41 -2.21 69.31
N ASN A 73 -59.02 -1.39 70.28
CA ASN A 73 -57.72 -0.72 70.32
C ASN A 73 -56.58 -1.71 70.63
N ASP A 74 -56.78 -2.65 71.56
CA ASP A 74 -55.76 -3.65 71.93
C ASP A 74 -55.50 -4.62 70.76
N LEU A 75 -56.55 -5.04 70.04
CA LEU A 75 -56.42 -5.83 68.80
C LEU A 75 -55.71 -5.05 67.69
N LYS A 76 -55.98 -3.75 67.56
CA LYS A 76 -55.28 -2.88 66.60
C LYS A 76 -53.81 -2.75 66.94
N ASP A 77 -53.48 -2.57 68.22
CA ASP A 77 -52.11 -2.42 68.69
C ASP A 77 -51.33 -3.73 68.49
N ILE A 78 -51.91 -4.89 68.82
CA ILE A 78 -51.32 -6.22 68.58
C ILE A 78 -51.09 -6.47 67.08
N VAL A 79 -52.08 -6.18 66.23
CA VAL A 79 -51.95 -6.35 64.78
C VAL A 79 -50.93 -5.38 64.20
N GLN A 80 -50.89 -4.13 64.68
CA GLN A 80 -49.94 -3.12 64.24
C GLN A 80 -48.51 -3.49 64.68
N GLU A 81 -48.33 -4.04 65.88
CA GLU A 81 -47.05 -4.55 66.38
C GLU A 81 -46.57 -5.76 65.57
N MET A 82 -47.43 -6.76 65.33
CA MET A 82 -47.08 -7.90 64.47
C MET A 82 -46.72 -7.48 63.04
N VAL A 83 -47.50 -6.58 62.44
CA VAL A 83 -47.27 -6.09 61.06
C VAL A 83 -45.98 -5.28 60.99
N THR A 84 -45.72 -4.41 61.96
CA THR A 84 -44.46 -3.66 62.02
C THR A 84 -43.26 -4.58 62.23
N GLU A 85 -43.39 -5.63 63.06
CA GLU A 85 -42.34 -6.64 63.26
C GLU A 85 -42.07 -7.48 62.00
N THR A 86 -43.12 -7.91 61.29
CA THR A 86 -42.95 -8.66 60.03
C THR A 86 -42.37 -7.78 58.91
N VAL A 87 -42.83 -6.54 58.78
CA VAL A 87 -42.31 -5.59 57.78
C VAL A 87 -40.85 -5.23 58.09
N THR A 88 -40.48 -5.02 59.36
CA THR A 88 -39.09 -4.76 59.75
C THR A 88 -38.18 -5.95 59.50
N LYS A 89 -38.62 -7.19 59.79
CA LYS A 89 -37.88 -8.41 59.43
C LYS A 89 -37.69 -8.55 57.92
N LEU A 90 -38.73 -8.29 57.12
CA LEU A 90 -38.64 -8.28 55.66
C LEU A 90 -37.65 -7.24 55.15
N LEU A 91 -37.70 -6.02 55.68
CA LEU A 91 -36.77 -4.95 55.32
C LEU A 91 -35.32 -5.27 55.70
N LEU A 92 -35.09 -5.91 56.85
CA LEU A 92 -33.76 -6.38 57.26
C LEU A 92 -33.25 -7.46 56.30
N ASN A 93 -34.07 -8.47 55.99
CA ASN A 93 -33.70 -9.52 55.04
C ASN A 93 -33.39 -8.95 53.64
N PHE A 94 -34.23 -8.03 53.14
CA PHE A 94 -33.97 -7.37 51.85
C PHE A 94 -32.68 -6.55 51.89
N LYS A 95 -32.43 -5.83 52.97
CA LYS A 95 -31.20 -5.05 53.14
C LYS A 95 -29.97 -5.96 53.12
N ASP A 96 -30.02 -7.10 53.81
CA ASP A 96 -28.94 -8.07 53.87
C ASP A 96 -28.71 -8.73 52.49
N GLU A 97 -29.78 -9.13 51.80
CA GLU A 97 -29.70 -9.71 50.47
C GLU A 97 -29.12 -8.70 49.44
N ILE A 98 -29.58 -7.45 49.46
CA ILE A 98 -29.04 -6.37 48.63
C ILE A 98 -27.57 -6.14 48.94
N GLY A 99 -27.20 -6.09 50.23
CA GLY A 99 -25.81 -5.93 50.67
C GLY A 99 -24.90 -7.03 50.13
N THR A 100 -25.32 -8.29 50.28
CA THR A 100 -24.53 -9.46 49.81
C THR A 100 -24.37 -9.48 48.28
N ASN A 101 -25.39 -9.05 47.54
CA ASN A 101 -25.32 -8.99 46.07
C ASN A 101 -24.43 -7.83 45.59
N LEU A 102 -24.44 -6.69 46.31
CA LEU A 102 -23.54 -5.57 46.07
C LEU A 102 -22.08 -5.98 46.29
N GLU A 103 -21.79 -6.69 47.38
CA GLU A 103 -20.44 -7.16 47.69
C GLU A 103 -19.92 -8.13 46.62
N LYS A 104 -20.73 -9.11 46.20
CA LYS A 104 -20.38 -10.02 45.09
C LYS A 104 -20.15 -9.28 43.77
N LEU A 105 -20.95 -8.25 43.49
CA LEU A 105 -20.80 -7.44 42.28
C LEU A 105 -19.51 -6.61 42.31
N GLU A 106 -19.18 -6.04 43.47
CA GLU A 106 -17.93 -5.31 43.70
C GLU A 106 -16.72 -6.22 43.53
N ASP A 107 -16.75 -7.43 44.11
CA ASP A 107 -15.70 -8.43 43.94
C ASP A 107 -15.52 -8.85 42.48
N LYS A 108 -16.63 -9.08 41.76
CA LYS A 108 -16.60 -9.41 40.34
C LYS A 108 -15.98 -8.28 39.52
N HIS A 109 -16.41 -7.04 39.73
CA HIS A 109 -15.85 -5.88 39.03
C HIS A 109 -14.37 -5.70 39.34
N LYS A 110 -13.93 -5.96 40.57
CA LYS A 110 -12.53 -5.89 40.95
C LYS A 110 -11.69 -6.93 40.20
N LEU A 111 -12.24 -8.13 39.99
CA LEU A 111 -11.62 -9.20 39.22
C LEU A 111 -11.53 -8.85 37.73
N ASP A 112 -12.63 -8.40 37.12
CA ASP A 112 -12.68 -7.96 35.72
C ASP A 112 -11.70 -6.79 35.46
N ILE A 113 -11.61 -5.82 36.38
CA ILE A 113 -10.63 -4.72 36.31
C ILE A 113 -9.19 -5.24 36.37
N GLY A 114 -8.93 -6.29 37.16
CA GLY A 114 -7.63 -6.96 37.22
C GLY A 114 -7.24 -7.58 35.89
N GLU A 115 -8.12 -8.39 35.31
CA GLU A 115 -7.87 -9.05 34.01
C GLU A 115 -7.68 -8.04 32.87
N LEU A 116 -8.48 -6.97 32.86
CA LEU A 116 -8.33 -5.90 31.87
C LEU A 116 -6.98 -5.19 31.98
N ARG A 117 -6.46 -4.97 33.20
CA ARG A 117 -5.13 -4.39 33.41
C ARG A 117 -4.03 -5.29 32.87
N GLU A 118 -4.06 -6.58 33.18
CA GLU A 118 -3.07 -7.53 32.65
C GLU A 118 -3.08 -7.58 31.11
N ARG A 119 -4.28 -7.47 30.51
CA ARG A 119 -4.40 -7.42 29.05
C ARG A 119 -3.85 -6.12 28.46
N ILE A 120 -4.07 -4.98 29.12
CA ILE A 120 -3.49 -3.70 28.73
C ILE A 120 -1.96 -3.78 28.78
N ASP A 121 -1.39 -4.26 29.88
CA ASP A 121 0.06 -4.39 30.05
C ASP A 121 0.68 -5.28 28.96
N SER A 122 0.00 -6.39 28.62
CA SER A 122 0.43 -7.29 27.55
C SER A 122 0.42 -6.61 26.17
N LEU A 123 -0.62 -5.81 25.88
CA LEU A 123 -0.76 -5.07 24.62
C LEU A 123 0.23 -3.91 24.52
N GLU A 124 0.58 -3.27 25.63
CA GLU A 124 1.62 -2.25 25.68
C GLU A 124 2.99 -2.85 25.33
N LEU A 125 3.32 -4.00 25.91
CA LEU A 125 4.58 -4.69 25.63
C LEU A 125 4.67 -5.15 24.16
N GLU A 126 3.58 -5.65 23.59
CA GLU A 126 3.52 -6.00 22.16
C GLU A 126 3.66 -4.77 21.25
N ASN A 127 3.02 -3.65 21.60
CA ASN A 127 3.16 -2.40 20.85
C ASN A 127 4.61 -1.89 20.83
N ASP A 128 5.30 -1.95 21.97
CA ASP A 128 6.70 -1.52 22.06
C ASP A 128 7.61 -2.45 21.24
N ALA A 129 7.38 -3.77 21.28
CA ALA A 129 8.10 -4.72 20.44
C ALA A 129 7.87 -4.48 18.94
N LEU A 130 6.63 -4.19 18.53
CA LEU A 130 6.29 -3.87 17.14
C LEU A 130 6.95 -2.57 16.68
N ARG A 131 6.96 -1.54 17.53
CA ARG A 131 7.65 -0.27 17.25
C ARG A 131 9.15 -0.47 17.04
N GLU A 132 9.79 -1.29 17.87
CA GLU A 132 11.21 -1.61 17.73
C GLU A 132 11.48 -2.37 16.41
N GLN A 133 10.67 -3.37 16.08
CA GLN A 133 10.80 -4.09 14.81
C GLN A 133 10.62 -3.16 13.59
N LEU A 134 9.67 -2.23 13.67
CA LEU A 134 9.42 -1.27 12.60
C LEU A 134 10.61 -0.34 12.41
N ALA A 135 11.18 0.19 13.49
CA ALA A 135 12.41 0.99 13.44
C ALA A 135 13.61 0.19 12.85
N GLY A 136 13.73 -1.08 13.22
CA GLY A 136 14.75 -1.99 12.67
C GLY A 136 14.59 -2.23 11.16
N LYS A 137 13.35 -2.44 10.70
CA LYS A 137 13.03 -2.60 9.27
C LYS A 137 13.29 -1.31 8.48
N GLU A 138 12.91 -0.15 9.01
CA GLU A 138 13.19 1.15 8.37
C GLU A 138 14.70 1.39 8.21
N LYS A 139 15.50 1.07 9.23
CA LYS A 139 16.95 1.17 9.15
C LYS A 139 17.53 0.24 8.07
N SER A 140 17.00 -0.97 7.97
CA SER A 140 17.41 -1.94 6.94
C SER A 140 17.01 -1.49 5.55
N LEU A 141 15.81 -0.91 5.39
CA LEU A 141 15.35 -0.31 4.13
C LEU A 141 16.27 0.82 3.69
N ARG A 142 16.60 1.76 4.58
CA ARG A 142 17.54 2.85 4.27
C ARG A 142 18.91 2.33 3.79
N LYS A 143 19.47 1.34 4.50
CA LYS A 143 20.74 0.73 4.12
C LYS A 143 20.66 0.02 2.77
N LEU A 144 19.55 -0.67 2.50
CA LEU A 144 19.35 -1.36 1.23
C LEU A 144 19.21 -0.37 0.08
N THR A 145 18.47 0.74 0.27
CA THR A 145 18.35 1.79 -0.76
C THR A 145 19.70 2.43 -1.08
N GLU A 146 20.51 2.75 -0.06
CA GLU A 146 21.87 3.27 -0.26
C GLU A 146 22.76 2.28 -1.02
N THR A 147 22.68 0.99 -0.67
CA THR A 147 23.47 -0.06 -1.33
C THR A 147 23.08 -0.21 -2.80
N VAL A 148 21.78 -0.14 -3.11
CA VAL A 148 21.27 -0.21 -4.49
C VAL A 148 21.72 1.01 -5.30
N GLU A 149 21.67 2.20 -4.74
CA GLU A 149 22.16 3.42 -5.40
C GLU A 149 23.66 3.34 -5.70
N GLN A 150 24.46 2.91 -4.73
CA GLN A 150 25.91 2.72 -4.91
C GLN A 150 26.22 1.65 -5.97
N ALA A 151 25.51 0.52 -5.94
CA ALA A 151 25.68 -0.55 -6.92
C ALA A 151 25.32 -0.08 -8.34
N ASN A 152 24.21 0.66 -8.48
CA ASN A 152 23.80 1.23 -9.76
C ASN A 152 24.81 2.25 -10.28
N TYR A 153 25.34 3.12 -9.40
CA TYR A 153 26.38 4.08 -9.77
C TYR A 153 27.65 3.38 -10.26
N ALA A 154 28.14 2.38 -9.50
CA ALA A 154 29.32 1.60 -9.85
C ALA A 154 29.13 0.83 -11.17
N SER A 155 27.98 0.18 -11.35
CA SER A 155 27.62 -0.55 -12.56
C SER A 155 27.61 0.37 -13.80
N ASN A 156 26.93 1.51 -13.70
CA ASN A 156 26.87 2.48 -14.79
C ASN A 156 28.26 3.01 -15.15
N ASN A 157 29.11 3.31 -14.17
CA ASN A 157 30.47 3.75 -14.41
C ASN A 157 31.33 2.64 -15.05
N ALA A 158 31.20 1.40 -14.60
CA ALA A 158 31.90 0.26 -15.18
C ALA A 158 31.53 0.08 -16.67
N ILE A 159 30.24 0.17 -17.00
CA ILE A 159 29.76 0.07 -18.39
C ILE A 159 30.33 1.21 -19.24
N LYS A 160 30.34 2.45 -18.74
CA LYS A 160 30.95 3.60 -19.45
C LYS A 160 32.42 3.38 -19.73
N MET A 161 33.18 2.96 -18.72
CA MET A 161 34.62 2.76 -18.84
C MET A 161 34.94 1.59 -19.77
N ALA A 162 34.20 0.49 -19.68
CA ALA A 162 34.33 -0.64 -20.59
C ALA A 162 34.08 -0.21 -22.04
N ASN A 163 32.99 0.50 -22.31
CA ASN A 163 32.68 1.00 -23.65
C ASN A 163 33.71 2.02 -24.15
N TYR A 164 34.21 2.89 -23.27
CA TYR A 164 35.26 3.85 -23.62
C TYR A 164 36.56 3.14 -24.01
N ASN A 165 37.00 2.15 -23.22
CA ASN A 165 38.21 1.37 -23.47
C ASN A 165 38.09 0.56 -24.77
N GLU A 166 36.94 -0.08 -25.00
CA GLU A 166 36.64 -0.79 -26.25
C GLU A 166 36.63 0.17 -27.45
N GLN A 167 36.05 1.37 -27.31
CA GLN A 167 36.05 2.35 -28.40
C GLN A 167 37.46 2.92 -28.66
N TYR A 168 38.27 3.06 -27.61
CA TYR A 168 39.64 3.53 -27.69
C TYR A 168 40.52 2.55 -28.47
N SER A 169 40.40 1.24 -28.19
CA SER A 169 41.14 0.21 -28.95
C SER A 169 40.74 0.16 -30.44
N ARG A 170 39.51 0.58 -30.76
CA ARG A 170 38.99 0.70 -32.14
C ARG A 170 39.26 2.05 -32.80
N LYS A 171 39.95 2.99 -32.14
CA LYS A 171 40.11 4.37 -32.63
C LYS A 171 40.69 4.44 -34.04
N ASN A 172 41.66 3.58 -34.38
CA ASN A 172 42.31 3.54 -35.69
C ASN A 172 41.72 2.47 -36.64
N ASN A 173 40.59 1.86 -36.28
CA ASN A 173 39.91 0.90 -37.14
C ASN A 173 39.00 1.61 -38.14
N ILE A 174 38.94 1.06 -39.36
CA ILE A 174 38.04 1.46 -40.44
C ILE A 174 37.39 0.20 -41.02
N LYS A 175 36.07 0.25 -41.23
CA LYS A 175 35.32 -0.78 -41.93
C LYS A 175 35.10 -0.38 -43.38
N ILE A 176 35.41 -1.29 -44.29
CA ILE A 176 35.25 -1.12 -45.73
C ILE A 176 34.21 -2.12 -46.22
N TYR A 177 33.14 -1.62 -46.85
CA TYR A 177 32.05 -2.41 -47.39
C TYR A 177 32.06 -2.39 -48.91
N GLY A 178 31.45 -3.39 -49.54
CA GLY A 178 31.23 -3.42 -50.99
C GLY A 178 32.43 -3.87 -51.83
N VAL A 179 33.52 -4.29 -51.21
CA VAL A 179 34.67 -4.88 -51.92
C VAL A 179 34.35 -6.32 -52.27
N ILE A 180 34.27 -6.64 -53.56
CA ILE A 180 34.01 -8.01 -54.06
C ILE A 180 35.11 -8.95 -53.54
N GLU A 181 34.70 -10.13 -53.06
CA GLU A 181 35.62 -11.16 -52.60
C GLU A 181 36.19 -11.95 -53.77
N LYS A 182 37.50 -12.22 -53.73
CA LYS A 182 38.15 -13.17 -54.62
C LYS A 182 38.76 -14.32 -53.82
N GLU A 183 38.81 -15.48 -54.43
CA GLU A 183 39.49 -16.64 -53.86
C GLU A 183 41.00 -16.32 -53.70
N HIS A 184 41.56 -16.70 -52.55
CA HIS A 184 42.96 -16.44 -52.19
C HIS A 184 43.42 -14.97 -52.32
N GLU A 185 42.53 -14.01 -52.05
CA GLU A 185 42.87 -12.58 -52.14
C GLU A 185 43.89 -12.13 -51.08
N ASN A 186 44.87 -11.33 -51.49
CA ASN A 186 45.64 -10.51 -50.55
C ASN A 186 44.82 -9.28 -50.16
N THR A 187 44.17 -9.33 -48.99
CA THR A 187 43.28 -8.26 -48.53
C THR A 187 44.01 -6.91 -48.43
N ARG A 188 45.31 -6.90 -48.09
CA ARG A 188 46.11 -5.67 -48.00
C ARG A 188 46.24 -4.98 -49.35
N ASP A 189 46.64 -5.73 -50.38
CA ASP A 189 46.82 -5.19 -51.74
C ASP A 189 45.49 -4.72 -52.33
N VAL A 190 44.42 -5.48 -52.11
CA VAL A 190 43.06 -5.12 -52.54
C VAL A 190 42.64 -3.79 -51.94
N VAL A 191 42.86 -3.57 -50.64
CA VAL A 191 42.50 -2.32 -49.98
C VAL A 191 43.33 -1.14 -50.49
N CYS A 192 44.65 -1.31 -50.62
CA CYS A 192 45.53 -0.28 -51.18
C CYS A 192 45.10 0.13 -52.59
N LYS A 193 44.77 -0.86 -53.44
CA LYS A 193 44.28 -0.62 -54.80
C LYS A 193 42.96 0.13 -54.81
N VAL A 194 41.99 -0.30 -54.00
CA VAL A 194 40.66 0.35 -53.90
C VAL A 194 40.79 1.80 -53.42
N LEU A 195 41.60 2.06 -52.39
CA LEU A 195 41.77 3.40 -51.84
C LEU A 195 42.54 4.33 -52.80
N LYS A 196 43.49 3.80 -53.57
CA LYS A 196 44.22 4.56 -54.60
C LYS A 196 43.33 4.87 -55.81
N GLU A 197 42.65 3.88 -56.36
CA GLU A 197 41.87 4.02 -57.60
C GLU A 197 40.54 4.76 -57.41
N GLN A 198 39.84 4.51 -56.28
CA GLN A 198 38.48 5.01 -56.06
C GLN A 198 38.41 6.11 -55.00
N GLY A 199 39.37 6.13 -54.07
CA GLY A 199 39.44 7.11 -53.00
C GLY A 199 40.42 8.25 -53.25
N GLU A 200 41.27 8.14 -54.29
CA GLU A 200 42.36 9.08 -54.57
C GLU A 200 43.33 9.24 -53.38
N VAL A 201 43.42 8.23 -52.51
CA VAL A 201 44.32 8.24 -51.34
C VAL A 201 45.45 7.25 -51.56
N GLN A 202 46.68 7.77 -51.56
CA GLN A 202 47.88 6.93 -51.56
C GLN A 202 48.20 6.47 -50.13
N ILE A 203 48.34 5.15 -49.97
CA ILE A 203 48.62 4.48 -48.71
C ILE A 203 49.62 3.38 -49.02
N THR A 204 50.64 3.23 -48.17
CA THR A 204 51.64 2.17 -48.28
C THR A 204 51.27 0.98 -47.41
N ALA A 205 51.91 -0.17 -47.63
CA ALA A 205 51.70 -1.34 -46.78
C ALA A 205 52.03 -1.06 -45.29
N ASP A 206 53.02 -0.21 -45.03
CA ASP A 206 53.49 0.17 -43.68
C ASP A 206 52.50 1.01 -42.88
N ASP A 207 51.57 1.69 -43.58
CA ASP A 207 50.49 2.45 -42.96
C ASP A 207 49.42 1.51 -42.35
N ILE A 208 49.40 0.24 -42.75
CA ILE A 208 48.39 -0.77 -42.38
C ILE A 208 48.98 -1.79 -41.41
N THR A 209 48.62 -1.68 -40.13
CA THR A 209 49.04 -2.63 -39.09
C THR A 209 48.38 -3.99 -39.28
N ALA A 210 47.06 -4.02 -39.52
CA ALA A 210 46.31 -5.26 -39.66
C ALA A 210 45.13 -5.07 -40.61
N VAL A 211 44.82 -6.09 -41.40
CA VAL A 211 43.69 -6.08 -42.33
C VAL A 211 43.17 -7.50 -42.53
N HIS A 212 41.86 -7.68 -42.42
CA HIS A 212 41.20 -8.96 -42.65
C HIS A 212 39.70 -8.79 -42.92
N ARG A 213 39.07 -9.80 -43.52
CA ARG A 213 37.62 -9.86 -43.68
C ARG A 213 36.95 -10.21 -42.36
N ILE A 214 35.81 -9.58 -42.07
CA ILE A 214 34.95 -9.91 -40.93
C ILE A 214 33.63 -10.50 -41.39
N PRO A 215 32.95 -11.32 -40.56
CA PRO A 215 31.62 -11.83 -40.89
C PRO A 215 30.65 -10.70 -41.28
N GLY A 216 29.87 -10.93 -42.33
CA GLY A 216 28.95 -9.96 -42.91
C GLY A 216 27.55 -10.52 -43.11
N ARG A 217 26.67 -9.71 -43.71
CA ARG A 217 25.32 -10.15 -44.07
C ARG A 217 25.39 -11.17 -45.22
N GLN A 218 24.61 -12.24 -45.11
CA GLN A 218 24.51 -13.26 -46.15
C GLN A 218 24.05 -12.65 -47.49
N GLY A 219 24.67 -13.09 -48.59
CA GLY A 219 24.40 -12.55 -49.93
C GLY A 219 25.08 -11.20 -50.24
N SER A 220 25.89 -10.66 -49.32
CA SER A 220 26.71 -9.48 -49.57
C SER A 220 28.19 -9.77 -49.30
N PRO A 221 29.13 -9.10 -50.00
CA PRO A 221 30.56 -9.27 -49.72
C PRO A 221 30.87 -8.94 -48.25
N ARG A 222 31.62 -9.82 -47.59
CA ARG A 222 32.08 -9.66 -46.22
C ARG A 222 32.86 -8.36 -46.07
N PRO A 223 32.57 -7.52 -45.07
CA PRO A 223 33.31 -6.28 -44.88
C PRO A 223 34.78 -6.56 -44.58
N ILE A 224 35.66 -5.61 -44.93
CA ILE A 224 37.07 -5.64 -44.51
C ILE A 224 37.22 -4.72 -43.30
N LEU A 225 37.86 -5.23 -42.24
CA LEU A 225 38.32 -4.43 -41.12
C LEU A 225 39.80 -4.12 -41.31
N MET A 226 40.12 -2.83 -41.32
CA MET A 226 41.49 -2.33 -41.46
C MET A 226 41.87 -1.51 -40.23
N HIS A 227 43.02 -1.85 -39.63
CA HIS A 227 43.67 -1.06 -38.58
C HIS A 227 44.86 -0.32 -39.17
N VAL A 228 44.88 1.00 -39.04
CA VAL A 228 45.98 1.85 -39.52
C VAL A 228 46.89 2.30 -38.38
N LYS A 229 48.13 2.63 -38.71
CA LYS A 229 49.18 2.93 -37.73
C LYS A 229 48.85 4.10 -36.80
N ASN A 230 48.24 5.17 -37.33
CA ASN A 230 47.93 6.36 -36.56
C ASN A 230 46.62 7.04 -36.99
N THR A 231 46.17 8.00 -36.19
CA THR A 231 44.92 8.72 -36.43
C THR A 231 44.98 9.64 -37.65
N GLU A 232 46.15 10.16 -38.02
CA GLU A 232 46.32 11.03 -39.19
C GLU A 232 46.03 10.30 -40.50
N ILE A 233 46.59 9.08 -40.64
CA ILE A 233 46.30 8.19 -41.76
C ILE A 233 44.81 7.88 -41.81
N LYS A 234 44.20 7.56 -40.66
CA LYS A 234 42.75 7.32 -40.59
C LYS A 234 41.96 8.54 -41.07
N VAL A 235 42.29 9.74 -40.62
CA VAL A 235 41.60 10.97 -41.03
C VAL A 235 41.76 11.21 -42.52
N ARG A 236 42.97 11.02 -43.08
CA ARG A 236 43.24 11.13 -44.52
C ARG A 236 42.35 10.19 -45.32
N ILE A 237 42.24 8.93 -44.91
CA ILE A 237 41.37 7.93 -45.54
C ILE A 237 39.89 8.31 -45.41
N MET A 238 39.44 8.66 -44.19
CA MET A 238 38.03 8.95 -43.92
C MET A 238 37.53 10.22 -44.63
N ARG A 239 38.42 11.16 -44.98
CA ARG A 239 38.08 12.32 -45.83
C ARG A 239 37.69 11.93 -47.26
N SER A 240 38.24 10.84 -47.80
CA SER A 240 37.89 10.31 -49.13
C SER A 240 36.54 9.58 -49.18
N ARG A 241 35.87 9.41 -48.04
CA ARG A 241 34.59 8.67 -47.94
C ARG A 241 33.51 9.18 -48.89
N SER A 242 33.43 10.49 -49.12
CA SER A 242 32.48 11.08 -50.07
C SER A 242 32.83 10.74 -51.52
N THR A 243 34.11 10.76 -51.89
CA THR A 243 34.61 10.37 -53.22
C THR A 243 34.30 8.91 -53.50
N LEU A 244 34.61 8.01 -52.56
CA LEU A 244 34.31 6.57 -52.68
C LEU A 244 32.82 6.29 -52.87
N LYS A 245 31.95 7.06 -52.18
CA LYS A 245 30.50 6.90 -52.31
C LYS A 245 29.97 7.31 -53.68
N ARG A 246 30.63 8.25 -54.37
CA ARG A 246 30.25 8.69 -55.73
C ARG A 246 30.64 7.69 -56.81
N HIS A 247 31.57 6.77 -56.52
CA HIS A 247 32.00 5.77 -57.48
C HIS A 247 30.96 4.63 -57.59
N ASP A 248 30.65 4.19 -58.81
CA ASP A 248 29.60 3.19 -59.10
C ASP A 248 29.88 1.77 -58.57
N LYS A 249 31.04 1.54 -57.92
CA LYS A 249 31.44 0.22 -57.41
C LYS A 249 30.83 -0.10 -56.04
N GLY A 250 30.07 0.82 -55.45
CA GLY A 250 29.32 0.59 -54.20
C GLY A 250 30.19 0.49 -52.94
N VAL A 251 31.47 0.89 -53.00
CA VAL A 251 32.39 0.84 -51.87
C VAL A 251 32.07 1.93 -50.85
N ARG A 252 32.02 1.57 -49.56
CA ARG A 252 31.72 2.51 -48.47
C ARG A 252 32.67 2.35 -47.30
N LEU A 253 33.09 3.48 -46.73
CA LEU A 253 33.87 3.54 -45.50
C LEU A 253 32.99 3.89 -44.31
N ALA A 254 33.21 3.22 -43.19
CA ALA A 254 32.60 3.55 -41.92
C ALA A 254 33.61 3.44 -40.77
N ASP A 255 33.39 4.22 -39.72
CA ASP A 255 34.08 4.00 -38.45
C ASP A 255 33.69 2.67 -37.81
N ASP A 256 34.65 2.00 -37.19
CA ASP A 256 34.37 0.87 -36.31
C ASP A 256 33.93 1.36 -34.93
N ILE A 257 32.62 1.39 -34.74
CA ILE A 257 31.99 1.85 -33.50
C ILE A 257 31.55 0.68 -32.63
N THR A 258 31.56 0.86 -31.31
CA THR A 258 30.99 -0.11 -30.37
C THR A 258 29.48 -0.21 -30.54
N LYS A 259 28.90 -1.33 -30.07
CA LYS A 259 27.45 -1.57 -30.14
C LYS A 259 26.66 -0.49 -29.40
N LEU A 260 27.09 -0.09 -28.21
CA LEU A 260 26.42 0.93 -27.40
C LEU A 260 26.50 2.31 -28.07
N ASN A 261 27.63 2.66 -28.70
CA ASN A 261 27.74 3.90 -29.46
C ASN A 261 26.88 3.89 -30.72
N ALA A 262 26.75 2.74 -31.41
CA ALA A 262 25.84 2.58 -32.54
C ALA A 262 24.38 2.75 -32.13
N GLN A 263 23.99 2.15 -31.00
CA GLN A 263 22.64 2.30 -30.43
C GLN A 263 22.36 3.74 -30.00
N LEU A 264 23.32 4.42 -29.36
CA LEU A 264 23.19 5.85 -29.04
C LEU A 264 23.02 6.70 -30.30
N LEU A 265 23.80 6.43 -31.34
CA LEU A 265 23.69 7.14 -32.61
C LEU A 265 22.30 6.94 -33.24
N GLN A 266 21.75 5.74 -33.16
CA GLN A 266 20.39 5.43 -33.62
C GLN A 266 19.32 6.16 -32.80
N ARG A 267 19.40 6.10 -31.46
CA ARG A 267 18.52 6.85 -30.55
C ARG A 267 18.51 8.35 -30.85
N LEU A 268 19.68 8.93 -31.17
CA LEU A 268 19.78 10.34 -31.54
C LEU A 268 19.14 10.63 -32.91
N LYS A 269 19.14 9.70 -33.86
CA LYS A 269 18.46 9.90 -35.17
C LYS A 269 16.94 9.84 -35.05
N GLU A 270 16.46 9.02 -34.13
CA GLU A 270 15.03 8.82 -33.88
C GLU A 270 14.43 9.92 -33.00
N ASN A 271 15.26 10.65 -32.24
CA ASN A 271 14.79 11.72 -31.37
C ASN A 271 14.39 12.99 -32.16
N GLU A 272 13.17 13.47 -31.92
CA GLU A 272 12.60 14.61 -32.64
C GLU A 272 13.35 15.92 -32.44
N GLN A 273 14.07 16.09 -31.32
CA GLN A 273 14.80 17.33 -31.01
C GLN A 273 16.17 17.39 -31.69
N ILE A 274 16.63 16.29 -32.29
CA ILE A 274 17.95 16.20 -32.93
C ILE A 274 17.80 16.27 -34.45
N GLU A 275 18.50 17.21 -35.06
CA GLU A 275 18.51 17.44 -36.51
C GLU A 275 19.41 16.43 -37.22
N GLN A 276 20.60 16.23 -36.67
CA GLN A 276 21.65 15.39 -37.24
C GLN A 276 22.45 14.74 -36.12
N SER A 277 22.90 13.51 -36.33
CA SER A 277 23.83 12.83 -35.43
C SER A 277 24.98 12.19 -36.22
N TRP A 278 26.18 12.23 -35.64
CA TRP A 278 27.37 11.65 -36.26
C TRP A 278 28.34 11.14 -35.21
N PHE A 279 29.21 10.23 -35.63
CA PHE A 279 30.33 9.76 -34.83
C PHE A 279 31.60 10.45 -35.32
N TYR A 280 32.45 10.90 -34.38
CA TYR A 280 33.74 11.50 -34.69
C TYR A 280 34.72 11.29 -33.54
N ASN A 281 35.95 10.89 -33.85
CA ASN A 281 37.06 10.78 -32.90
C ASN A 281 36.70 10.08 -31.57
N GLY A 282 36.03 8.92 -31.65
CA GLY A 282 35.69 8.13 -30.46
C GLY A 282 34.43 8.61 -29.71
N SER A 283 33.72 9.62 -30.21
CA SER A 283 32.58 10.24 -29.53
C SER A 283 31.37 10.37 -30.44
N VAL A 284 30.18 10.30 -29.84
CA VAL A 284 28.90 10.51 -30.52
C VAL A 284 28.48 11.97 -30.34
N TYR A 285 28.07 12.61 -31.43
CA TYR A 285 27.62 13.99 -31.46
C TYR A 285 26.22 14.10 -32.06
N GLY A 286 25.48 15.11 -31.64
CA GLY A 286 24.19 15.49 -32.20
C GLY A 286 24.07 17.01 -32.34
N LYS A 287 23.36 17.47 -33.38
CA LYS A 287 22.97 18.86 -33.59
C LYS A 287 21.50 19.01 -33.19
N VAL A 288 21.21 19.92 -32.27
CA VAL A 288 19.84 20.18 -31.78
C VAL A 288 19.08 21.04 -32.80
N LYS A 289 17.85 20.66 -33.15
CA LYS A 289 17.04 21.35 -34.19
C LYS A 289 16.78 22.82 -33.87
N HIS A 290 16.31 23.10 -32.65
CA HIS A 290 15.84 24.44 -32.30
C HIS A 290 16.98 25.44 -32.06
N THR A 291 18.10 24.99 -31.49
CA THR A 291 19.23 25.87 -31.13
C THR A 291 20.36 25.83 -32.15
N GLY A 292 20.40 24.82 -33.02
CA GLY A 292 21.54 24.54 -33.90
C GLY A 292 22.81 24.08 -33.15
N GLN A 293 22.77 23.97 -31.82
CA GLN A 293 23.94 23.65 -31.00
C GLN A 293 24.40 22.21 -31.26
N ARG A 294 25.72 22.03 -31.38
CA ARG A 294 26.35 20.71 -31.47
C ARG A 294 26.77 20.25 -30.08
N MET A 295 26.35 19.05 -29.70
CA MET A 295 26.56 18.48 -28.36
C MET A 295 27.17 17.09 -28.47
N ARG A 296 28.00 16.74 -27.47
CA ARG A 296 28.50 15.38 -27.27
C ARG A 296 27.56 14.60 -26.37
N PHE A 297 27.28 13.36 -26.74
CA PHE A 297 26.44 12.44 -25.98
C PHE A 297 27.24 11.22 -25.49
N SER A 298 26.86 10.74 -24.31
CA SER A 298 27.31 9.53 -23.65
C SER A 298 26.20 8.47 -23.69
N ILE A 299 26.57 7.20 -23.55
CA ILE A 299 25.67 6.04 -23.71
C ILE A 299 24.49 6.02 -22.72
N ASP A 300 24.66 6.64 -21.55
CA ASP A 300 23.70 6.71 -20.47
C ASP A 300 22.95 8.04 -20.39
N ASP A 301 23.22 8.97 -21.31
CA ASP A 301 22.54 10.26 -21.30
C ASP A 301 21.03 10.09 -21.55
N ASP A 302 20.26 10.81 -20.74
CA ASP A 302 18.88 11.15 -21.03
C ASP A 302 18.88 12.32 -22.04
N ILE A 303 18.57 12.00 -23.30
CA ILE A 303 18.67 12.93 -24.43
C ILE A 303 17.78 14.16 -24.19
N ASP A 304 16.54 13.95 -23.73
CA ASP A 304 15.56 15.02 -23.58
C ASP A 304 15.94 15.97 -22.43
N LYS A 305 16.43 15.43 -21.31
CA LYS A 305 16.95 16.26 -20.21
C LYS A 305 18.19 17.05 -20.65
N LYS A 306 19.12 16.40 -21.34
CA LYS A 306 20.38 17.03 -21.77
C LYS A 306 20.17 18.17 -22.77
N VAL A 307 19.19 18.04 -23.67
CA VAL A 307 18.82 19.10 -24.62
C VAL A 307 18.12 20.27 -23.93
N LYS A 308 17.34 20.03 -22.86
CA LYS A 308 16.63 21.10 -22.11
C LYS A 308 17.52 21.96 -21.22
N ILE A 309 18.57 21.38 -20.61
CA ILE A 309 19.44 22.06 -19.63
C ILE A 309 20.23 23.25 -20.23
N ARG A 310 20.23 23.43 -21.56
CA ARG A 310 20.99 24.49 -22.26
C ARG A 310 20.14 25.46 -23.09
N LYS A 311 18.82 25.54 -22.83
CA LYS A 311 18.04 26.71 -23.24
C LYS A 311 18.42 27.91 -22.38
#